data_AF-A0A8T8WES0-F1
#
_entry.id   AF-A0A8T8WES0-F1
#
_cell.length_a   1.000
_cell.length_b   1.000
_cell.length_c   1.000
_cell.angle_alpha   90.00
_cell.angle_beta   90.00
_cell.angle_gamma   90.00
#
_symmetry.space_group_name_H-M   'P 1'
#
loop_
_entity.id
_entity.type
_entity.pdbx_description
1 polymer ?
#
loop_
_entity_poly.entity_id
_entity_poly.type
_entity_poly.pdbx_seq_one_letter_code
_entity_poly.pdbx_strand_id
1 'polypeptide(L)' 'MPDVDAAVDWLTRRSRATQLILVGLVALLLGYQAIRFGGRDPGSELAYVGGALFLLGQLVGFTGLALLAYRLLTE' A
#
# COMPACT_ATOMS: atom_id res chain seq x y z
N MET A 1 6.05 4.77 -20.24
CA MET A 1 7.24 4.08 -19.68
C MET A 1 6.92 2.59 -19.79
N PRO A 2 7.48 1.87 -20.76
CA PRO A 2 7.08 0.49 -21.05
C PRO A 2 7.17 -0.46 -19.84
N ASP A 3 8.06 -0.19 -18.89
CA ASP A 3 8.23 -0.99 -17.67
C ASP A 3 7.09 -0.82 -16.65
N VAL A 4 6.46 0.35 -16.58
CA VAL A 4 5.33 0.62 -15.67
C VAL A 4 4.09 -0.12 -16.17
N ASP A 5 3.85 -0.07 -17.47
CA ASP A 5 2.71 -0.74 -18.10
C ASP A 5 2.82 -2.27 -17.93
N ALA A 6 4.04 -2.82 -18.07
CA ALA A 6 4.32 -4.23 -17.80
C ALA A 6 4.12 -4.61 -16.32
N ALA A 7 4.51 -3.73 -15.38
CA ALA A 7 4.29 -3.97 -13.95
C ALA A 7 2.80 -3.95 -13.57
N VAL A 8 2.02 -3.03 -14.17
CA VAL A 8 0.56 -2.97 -13.99
C VAL A 8 -0.11 -4.21 -14.56
N ASP A 9 0.25 -4.62 -15.78
CA ASP A 9 -0.28 -5.83 -16.43
C ASP A 9 0.14 -7.12 -15.69
N TRP A 10 1.31 -7.14 -15.07
CA TRP A 10 1.70 -8.23 -14.17
C TRP A 10 0.83 -8.26 -12.91
N LEU A 11 0.56 -7.09 -12.32
CA LEU A 11 -0.23 -6.95 -11.08
C LEU A 11 -1.70 -7.32 -11.30
N THR A 12 -2.29 -6.94 -12.43
CA THR A 12 -3.68 -7.24 -12.78
C THR A 12 -3.94 -8.74 -12.93
N ARG A 13 -2.91 -9.52 -13.28
CA ARG A 13 -2.96 -11.00 -13.36
C ARG A 13 -2.85 -11.70 -12.00
N ARG A 14 -2.61 -10.96 -10.90
CA ARG A 14 -2.50 -11.54 -9.55
C ARG A 14 -3.86 -11.65 -8.85
N SER A 15 -3.89 -12.46 -7.79
CA SER A 15 -5.07 -12.58 -6.95
C SER A 15 -5.40 -11.24 -6.27
N ARG A 16 -6.69 -10.98 -6.01
CA ARG A 16 -7.13 -9.77 -5.30
C ARG A 16 -6.43 -9.58 -3.96
N ALA A 17 -6.21 -10.67 -3.22
CA ALA A 17 -5.49 -10.64 -1.95
C ALA A 17 -4.04 -10.16 -2.15
N THR A 18 -3.34 -10.71 -3.14
CA THR A 18 -1.97 -10.28 -3.49
C THR A 18 -1.93 -8.82 -3.92
N GLN A 19 -2.88 -8.36 -4.73
CA GLN A 19 -2.97 -6.95 -5.15
C GLN A 19 -3.12 -6.02 -3.95
N LEU A 20 -4.03 -6.34 -3.02
CA LEU A 20 -4.25 -5.55 -1.82
C LEU A 20 -3.01 -5.52 -0.92
N ILE A 21 -2.33 -6.66 -0.73
CA ILE A 21 -1.08 -6.72 0.06
C ILE A 21 -0.01 -5.82 -0.56
N LEU A 22 0.20 -5.90 -1.87
CA LEU A 22 1.24 -5.14 -2.56
C LEU A 22 0.92 -3.65 -2.61
N VAL A 23 -0.31 -3.27 -2.95
CA VAL A 23 -0.76 -1.87 -2.97
C VAL A 23 -0.68 -1.27 -1.56
N GLY A 24 -1.11 -2.02 -0.54
CA GLY A 24 -1.00 -1.62 0.86
C GLY A 24 0.45 -1.39 1.29
N LEU A 25 1.36 -2.29 0.92
CA LEU A 25 2.80 -2.16 1.17
C LEU A 25 3.40 -0.93 0.50
N VAL A 26 3.07 -0.66 -0.77
CA VAL A 26 3.56 0.52 -1.48
C VAL A 26 3.07 1.80 -0.79
N ALA A 27 1.78 1.88 -0.46
CA ALA A 27 1.21 3.03 0.25
C ALA A 27 1.87 3.23 1.64
N LEU A 28 2.11 2.15 2.38
CA LEU A 28 2.86 2.16 3.64
C LEU A 28 4.27 2.75 3.48
N LEU A 29 5.03 2.26 2.50
CA LEU A 29 6.40 2.72 2.27
C LEU A 29 6.42 4.19 1.84
N LEU A 30 5.56 4.59 0.91
CA LEU A 30 5.46 5.98 0.45
C LEU A 30 5.00 6.91 1.57
N GLY A 31 4.00 6.50 2.35
CA GLY A 31 3.51 7.25 3.50
C GLY A 31 4.60 7.46 4.54
N TYR A 32 5.36 6.40 4.87
CA TYR A 32 6.50 6.49 5.78
C TYR A 32 7.57 7.46 5.26
N GLN A 33 7.92 7.39 3.98
CA GLN A 33 8.89 8.33 3.40
C GLN A 33 8.38 9.77 3.45
N ALA A 34 7.12 10.01 3.10
CA ALA A 34 6.52 11.34 3.18
C ALA A 34 6.53 11.91 4.61
N ILE A 35 6.19 11.11 5.61
CA ILE A 35 6.30 11.48 7.04
C ILE A 35 7.76 11.78 7.40
N ARG A 36 8.71 10.95 6.95
CA ARG A 36 10.13 11.14 7.24
C ARG A 36 10.70 12.42 6.63
N PHE A 37 10.24 12.80 5.43
CA PHE A 37 10.66 14.02 4.77
C PHE A 37 9.98 15.26 5.35
N GLY A 38 8.65 15.21 5.55
CA GLY A 38 7.85 16.33 6.02
C GLY A 38 7.87 16.55 7.54
N GLY A 39 8.11 15.51 8.34
CA GLY A 39 8.01 15.53 9.81
C GLY A 39 9.08 16.35 10.54
N ARG A 40 10.00 16.98 9.80
CA ARG A 40 10.91 18.00 10.37
C ARG A 40 10.25 19.35 10.54
N ASP A 41 9.12 19.59 9.88
CA ASP A 41 8.35 20.83 9.95
C ASP A 41 6.94 20.53 10.51
N PRO A 42 6.57 21.08 11.68
CA PRO A 42 5.26 20.89 12.29
C PRO A 42 4.07 21.34 11.42
N GLY A 43 4.29 22.23 10.44
CA GLY A 43 3.28 22.71 9.51
C GLY A 43 3.22 21.93 8.19
N SER A 44 3.98 20.86 8.04
CA SER A 44 4.12 20.18 6.75
C SER A 44 2.88 19.39 6.36
N GLU A 45 2.14 19.89 5.35
CA GLU A 45 1.04 19.15 4.71
C GLU A 45 1.48 17.78 4.19
N LEU A 46 2.74 17.66 3.73
CA LEU A 46 3.33 16.40 3.28
C LEU A 46 3.37 15.34 4.39
N ALA A 47 3.64 15.75 5.64
CA ALA A 47 3.62 14.83 6.78
C ALA A 47 2.21 14.31 7.06
N TYR A 48 1.19 15.17 6.94
CA TYR A 48 -0.22 14.78 7.11
C TYR A 48 -0.70 13.85 5.99
N VAL A 49 -0.40 14.18 4.73
CA VAL A 49 -0.72 13.31 3.58
C VAL A 49 0.02 11.98 3.69
N GLY A 50 1.29 12.00 4.10
CA GLY A 50 2.08 10.81 4.39
C GLY A 50 1.46 9.95 5.48
N GLY A 51 0.99 10.56 6.57
CA GLY A 51 0.26 9.91 7.65
C GLY A 51 -1.02 9.24 7.18
N ALA A 52 -1.85 9.95 6.41
CA ALA A 52 -3.08 9.41 5.84
C ALA A 52 -2.79 8.24 4.90
N LEU A 53 -1.80 8.37 4.02
CA LEU A 53 -1.39 7.32 3.09
C LEU A 53 -0.85 6.08 3.84
N PHE A 54 -0.10 6.29 4.91
CA PHE A 54 0.41 5.22 5.76
C PHE A 54 -0.73 4.43 6.42
N LEU A 55 -1.74 5.11 6.97
CA LEU A 55 -2.91 4.47 7.56
C LEU A 55 -3.75 3.71 6.52
N LEU A 56 -3.97 4.30 5.35
CA LEU A 56 -4.66 3.64 4.24
C LEU A 56 -3.89 2.40 3.77
N GLY A 57 -2.56 2.50 3.67
CA GLY A 57 -1.70 1.37 3.32
C GLY A 57 -1.83 0.20 4.31
N GLN A 58 -1.89 0.48 5.61
CA GLN A 58 -2.16 -0.54 6.63
C GLN A 58 -3.52 -1.21 6.42
N LEU A 59 -4.59 -0.43 6.31
CA LEU A 59 -5.95 -0.96 6.15
C LEU A 59 -6.07 -1.85 4.91
N VAL A 60 -5.53 -1.40 3.79
CA VAL A 60 -5.53 -2.15 2.52
C VAL A 60 -4.68 -3.42 2.64
N GLY A 61 -3.48 -3.33 3.20
CA GLY A 61 -2.59 -4.48 3.40
C GLY A 61 -3.20 -5.54 4.34
N PHE A 62 -3.77 -5.12 5.48
CA PHE A 62 -4.46 -6.02 6.40
C PHE A 62 -5.69 -6.67 5.77
N THR A 63 -6.44 -5.93 4.96
CA THR A 63 -7.58 -6.51 4.22
C THR A 63 -7.12 -7.60 3.25
N GLY A 64 -6.01 -7.38 2.55
CA GLY A 64 -5.40 -8.38 1.67
C GLY A 64 -4.95 -9.64 2.43
N LEU A 65 -4.32 -9.46 3.60
CA LEU A 65 -3.92 -10.57 4.48
C LEU A 65 -5.14 -11.33 5.03
N ALA A 66 -6.19 -10.63 5.44
CA ALA A 66 -7.41 -11.24 5.94
C ALA A 66 -8.11 -12.07 4.85
N LEU A 67 -8.18 -11.56 3.63
CA LEU A 67 -8.73 -12.31 2.49
C LEU A 67 -7.88 -13.54 2.14
N LEU A 68 -6.55 -13.42 2.21
CA LEU A 68 -5.65 -14.56 2.01
C LEU A 68 -5.88 -15.63 3.08
N ALA A 69 -5.91 -15.23 4.35
CA ALA A 69 -6.14 -16.13 5.48
C ALA A 69 -7.51 -16.80 5.38
N TYR A 70 -8.56 -16.05 5.05
CA TYR A 70 -9.89 -16.59 4.85
C TYR A 70 -9.89 -17.68 3.77
N ARG A 71 -9.26 -17.43 2.62
CA ARG A 71 -9.13 -18.43 1.56
C ARG A 71 -8.43 -19.70 2.02
N LEU A 72 -7.30 -19.56 2.71
CA LEU A 72 -6.52 -20.69 3.23
C LEU A 72 -7.26 -21.50 4.31
N LEU A 73 -8.27 -20.93 4.96
CA LEU A 73 -9.08 -21.62 5.96
C LEU A 73 -10.32 -22.30 5.36
N THR A 74 -10.76 -21.84 4.18
CA THR A 74 -11.95 -22.37 3.50
C THR A 74 -11.64 -23.33 2.36
N GLU A 75 -10.41 -23.30 1.84
CA GLU A 75 -9.86 -24.23 0.85
C GLU A 75 -9.09 -25.36 1.55
#